data_AF-A0A1V4M942-F1
#
_entry.id   AF-A0A1V4M942-F1
#
_cell.length_a   1.000
_cell.length_b   1.000
_cell.length_c   1.000
_cell.angle_alpha   90.00
_cell.angle_beta   90.00
_cell.angle_gamma   90.00
#
_symmetry.space_group_name_H-M   'P 1'
#
loop_
_entity.id
_entity.type
_entity.pdbx_description
1 polymer ?
#
loop_
_entity_poly.entity_id
_entity_poly.type
_entity_poly.pdbx_seq_one_letter_code
_entity_poly.pdbx_strand_id
1 'polypeptide(L)'
;MRTDTEFKELIPPLTEQEFNQLEENILRDGIRDPLVVWNDVLLDGHNRLVISEKHGLPYETTEVDFQSREEVKAWIIDNQLGRRNLPDFIRIELYETKRRILKSIGVGKISEGRERKDDGTFKPNLSFNDKDGHNTRRQIASDLGMSTGKVGMGQVLLKEAPEEIKQELREGKKSITSAYQEIKHPHVSNNSGENEWYTPEQYIESARRVMGTIDTDPASSEIANQHIKADIFYTKETNGLDKDWHGNVWLNPPYAQPLIRQFAEAVIEKREQYQQAIVLVNNATETVWLQGMMQISDVVCFVKGRIKFIDMKGDPSGSPLQGQVFLYIGNNISDFVSEFNQYGQCLKRIS
;
A
#
# COMPACT_ATOMS: atom_id res chain seq x y z
N MET A 1 -41.87 11.64 -14.21
CA MET A 1 -40.63 10.90 -13.89
C MET A 1 -39.88 11.55 -12.75
N ARG A 2 -39.67 10.78 -11.69
CA ARG A 2 -38.98 11.16 -10.46
C ARG A 2 -37.59 10.53 -10.44
N THR A 3 -36.67 11.14 -9.71
CA THR A 3 -35.37 10.54 -9.40
C THR A 3 -35.34 10.11 -7.94
N ASP A 4 -34.60 9.04 -7.65
CA ASP A 4 -34.43 8.50 -6.31
C ASP A 4 -32.95 8.51 -5.95
N THR A 5 -32.61 9.17 -4.84
CA THR A 5 -31.22 9.36 -4.43
C THR A 5 -30.52 8.04 -4.15
N GLU A 6 -31.19 7.06 -3.52
CA GLU A 6 -30.58 5.77 -3.21
C GLU A 6 -30.27 4.97 -4.48
N PHE A 7 -31.11 5.09 -5.51
CA PHE A 7 -30.89 4.44 -6.80
C PHE A 7 -29.77 5.12 -7.58
N LYS A 8 -29.75 6.45 -7.55
CA LYS A 8 -28.71 7.25 -8.21
C LYS A 8 -27.33 6.98 -7.63
N GLU A 9 -27.21 6.80 -6.32
CA GLU A 9 -25.94 6.48 -5.64
C GLU A 9 -25.35 5.12 -6.05
N LEU A 10 -26.16 4.19 -6.59
CA LEU A 10 -25.69 2.89 -7.09
C LEU A 10 -25.11 2.96 -8.52
N ILE A 11 -25.17 4.13 -9.16
CA ILE A 11 -24.73 4.33 -10.54
C ILE A 11 -23.41 5.10 -10.52
N PRO A 12 -22.29 4.45 -10.86
CA PRO A 12 -21.02 5.16 -10.99
C PRO A 12 -21.15 6.31 -12.01
N PRO A 13 -20.74 7.53 -11.65
CA PRO A 13 -20.83 8.68 -12.55
C PRO A 13 -19.92 8.46 -13.77
N LEU A 14 -20.31 9.03 -14.91
CA LEU A 14 -19.43 9.11 -16.07
C LEU A 14 -18.34 10.14 -15.82
N THR A 15 -17.16 9.89 -16.38
CA THR A 15 -16.14 10.93 -16.53
C THR A 15 -16.66 12.04 -17.45
N GLU A 16 -16.07 13.23 -17.36
CA GLU A 16 -16.42 14.37 -18.24
C GLU A 16 -16.27 13.99 -19.71
N GLN A 17 -15.21 13.27 -20.06
CA GLN A 17 -14.98 12.79 -21.43
C GLN A 17 -16.06 11.81 -21.89
N GLU A 18 -16.44 10.84 -21.06
CA GLU A 18 -17.51 9.89 -21.39
C GLU A 18 -18.87 10.58 -21.53
N PHE A 19 -19.14 11.57 -20.67
CA PHE A 19 -20.37 12.36 -20.75
C PHE A 19 -20.42 13.18 -22.04
N ASN A 20 -19.35 13.88 -22.39
CA ASN A 20 -19.26 14.66 -23.62
C ASN A 20 -19.41 13.77 -24.85
N GLN A 21 -18.75 12.60 -24.85
CA GLN A 21 -18.88 11.65 -25.95
C GLN A 21 -20.31 11.11 -26.08
N LEU A 22 -20.99 10.85 -24.96
CA LEU A 22 -22.39 10.45 -24.93
C LEU A 22 -23.30 11.56 -25.47
N GLU A 23 -23.05 12.81 -25.07
CA GLU A 23 -23.80 13.99 -25.53
C GLU A 23 -23.67 14.18 -27.05
N GLU A 24 -22.46 14.11 -27.60
CA GLU A 24 -22.23 14.16 -29.06
C GLU A 24 -22.98 13.04 -29.80
N ASN A 25 -22.93 11.81 -29.28
CA ASN A 25 -23.62 10.68 -29.88
C ASN A 25 -25.14 10.88 -29.87
N ILE A 26 -25.71 11.39 -28.77
CA ILE A 26 -27.14 11.66 -28.64
C ILE A 26 -27.57 12.81 -29.56
N LEU A 27 -26.76 13.87 -29.68
CA LEU A 27 -27.05 14.98 -30.59
C LEU A 27 -27.04 14.55 -32.05
N ARG A 28 -26.14 13.63 -32.42
CA ARG A 28 -26.04 13.09 -33.79
C ARG A 28 -27.17 12.11 -34.11
N ASP A 29 -27.44 11.17 -33.19
CA ASP A 29 -28.21 9.97 -33.48
C ASP A 29 -29.56 9.89 -32.75
N GLY A 30 -29.85 10.85 -31.86
CA GLY A 30 -30.96 10.78 -30.91
C GLY A 30 -30.72 9.79 -29.77
N ILE A 31 -31.68 9.72 -28.83
CA ILE A 31 -31.66 8.72 -27.76
C ILE A 31 -32.18 7.40 -28.35
N ARG A 32 -31.28 6.44 -28.56
CA ARG A 32 -31.60 5.12 -29.13
C ARG A 32 -32.18 4.15 -28.10
N ASP A 33 -31.61 4.13 -26.90
CA ASP A 33 -32.05 3.26 -25.82
C ASP A 33 -33.03 4.01 -24.91
N PRO A 34 -34.25 3.48 -24.69
CA PRO A 34 -35.23 4.10 -23.79
C PRO A 34 -34.70 4.28 -22.36
N LEU A 35 -35.26 5.25 -21.64
CA LEU A 35 -35.03 5.40 -20.20
C LEU A 35 -35.80 4.29 -19.46
N VAL A 36 -35.18 3.67 -18.46
CA VAL A 36 -35.82 2.57 -17.73
C VAL A 36 -36.41 3.09 -16.43
N VAL A 37 -37.68 2.78 -16.17
CA VAL A 37 -38.44 3.29 -15.02
C VAL A 37 -39.16 2.18 -14.25
N TRP A 38 -39.40 2.43 -12.97
CA TRP A 38 -40.28 1.62 -12.10
C TRP A 38 -41.16 2.54 -11.26
N ASN A 39 -42.47 2.45 -11.40
CA ASN A 39 -43.46 3.30 -10.75
C ASN A 39 -43.15 4.81 -10.92
N ASP A 40 -42.85 5.22 -12.17
CA ASP A 40 -42.42 6.57 -12.55
C ASP A 40 -41.08 7.03 -11.91
N VAL A 41 -40.30 6.11 -11.31
CA VAL A 41 -38.96 6.39 -10.78
C VAL A 41 -37.90 5.94 -11.79
N LEU A 42 -36.97 6.82 -12.13
CA LEU A 42 -35.88 6.53 -13.07
C LEU A 42 -34.86 5.55 -12.47
N LEU A 43 -34.60 4.45 -13.20
CA LEU A 43 -33.63 3.42 -12.82
C LEU A 43 -32.35 3.48 -13.67
N ASP A 44 -32.48 3.65 -14.99
CA ASP A 44 -31.34 3.75 -15.91
C ASP A 44 -31.57 4.81 -16.98
N GLY A 45 -30.48 5.47 -17.41
CA GLY A 45 -30.54 6.57 -18.38
C GLY A 45 -30.50 7.97 -17.78
N HIS A 46 -30.04 8.12 -16.53
CA HIS A 46 -29.86 9.42 -15.86
C HIS A 46 -29.11 10.46 -16.70
N ASN A 47 -27.99 10.07 -17.33
CA ASN A 47 -27.23 10.99 -18.21
C ASN A 47 -27.99 11.31 -19.50
N ARG A 48 -28.72 10.33 -20.06
CA ARG A 48 -29.55 10.53 -21.25
C ARG A 48 -30.69 11.51 -20.96
N LEU A 49 -31.32 11.42 -19.79
CA LEU A 49 -32.33 12.37 -19.33
C LEU A 49 -31.76 13.79 -19.24
N VAL A 50 -30.62 13.97 -18.57
CA VAL A 50 -29.98 15.30 -18.43
C VAL A 50 -29.68 15.91 -19.80
N ILE A 51 -29.16 15.13 -20.74
CA ILE A 51 -28.86 15.58 -22.12
C ILE A 51 -30.16 15.91 -22.87
N SER A 52 -31.19 15.08 -22.74
CA SER A 52 -32.50 15.34 -23.33
C SER A 52 -33.12 16.65 -22.83
N GLU A 53 -33.14 16.87 -21.51
CA GLU A 53 -33.68 18.09 -20.91
C GLU A 53 -32.90 19.34 -21.35
N LYS A 54 -31.56 19.24 -21.41
CA LYS A 54 -30.68 20.32 -21.86
C LYS A 54 -30.95 20.75 -23.30
N HIS A 55 -31.25 19.81 -24.20
CA HIS A 55 -31.40 20.07 -25.65
C HIS A 55 -32.84 19.98 -26.16
N GLY A 56 -33.81 19.71 -25.30
CA GLY A 56 -35.21 19.53 -25.67
C GLY A 56 -35.46 18.32 -26.58
N LEU A 57 -34.66 17.26 -26.43
CA LEU A 57 -34.77 16.07 -27.29
C LEU A 57 -35.86 15.11 -26.77
N PRO A 58 -36.64 14.49 -27.66
CA PRO A 58 -37.60 13.47 -27.26
C PRO A 58 -36.89 12.21 -26.73
N TYR A 59 -37.56 11.50 -25.83
CA TYR A 59 -37.11 10.20 -25.33
C TYR A 59 -38.31 9.29 -25.10
N GLU A 60 -38.04 7.99 -25.12
CA GLU A 60 -39.00 6.95 -24.75
C GLU A 60 -38.66 6.37 -23.39
N THR A 61 -39.65 5.74 -22.74
CA THR A 61 -39.48 5.07 -21.46
C THR A 61 -39.94 3.62 -21.54
N THR A 62 -39.20 2.73 -20.89
CA THR A 62 -39.57 1.33 -20.68
C THR A 62 -39.82 1.07 -19.21
N GLU A 63 -41.01 0.57 -18.88
CA GLU A 63 -41.39 0.18 -17.51
C GLU A 63 -40.92 -1.25 -17.21
N VAL A 64 -40.31 -1.42 -16.05
CA VAL A 64 -39.92 -2.74 -15.49
C VAL A 64 -40.56 -2.90 -14.13
N ASP A 65 -41.00 -4.12 -13.79
CA ASP A 65 -41.70 -4.40 -12.54
C ASP A 65 -40.81 -5.15 -11.54
N PHE A 66 -40.93 -4.77 -10.27
CA PHE A 66 -40.18 -5.33 -9.15
C PHE A 66 -41.04 -5.35 -7.88
N GLN A 67 -40.85 -6.36 -7.04
CA GLN A 67 -41.66 -6.53 -5.83
C GLN A 67 -41.18 -5.67 -4.67
N SER A 68 -39.95 -5.17 -4.73
CA SER A 68 -39.32 -4.41 -3.64
C SER A 68 -38.25 -3.45 -4.16
N ARG A 69 -37.94 -2.44 -3.36
CA ARG A 69 -36.84 -1.51 -3.63
C ARG A 69 -35.49 -2.24 -3.65
N GLU A 70 -35.34 -3.29 -2.85
CA GLU A 70 -34.12 -4.10 -2.80
C GLU A 70 -33.89 -4.85 -4.12
N GLU A 71 -34.94 -5.40 -4.74
CA GLU A 71 -34.86 -6.02 -6.08
C GLU A 71 -34.47 -4.99 -7.14
N VAL A 72 -35.03 -3.78 -7.08
CA VAL A 72 -34.63 -2.65 -7.95
C VAL A 72 -33.14 -2.32 -7.79
N LYS A 73 -32.65 -2.19 -6.55
CA LYS A 73 -31.23 -1.90 -6.28
C LYS A 73 -30.32 -3.00 -6.83
N ALA A 74 -30.68 -4.27 -6.66
CA ALA A 74 -29.92 -5.38 -7.20
C ALA A 74 -29.88 -5.37 -8.74
N TRP A 75 -31.01 -5.04 -9.38
CA TRP A 75 -31.10 -4.89 -10.84
C TRP A 75 -30.25 -3.74 -11.37
N ILE A 76 -30.28 -2.57 -10.72
CA ILE A 76 -29.44 -1.42 -11.09
C ILE A 76 -27.96 -1.82 -11.08
N ILE A 77 -27.52 -2.49 -10.02
CA ILE A 77 -26.13 -2.96 -9.89
C ILE A 77 -25.76 -3.93 -11.01
N ASP A 78 -26.64 -4.89 -11.35
CA ASP A 78 -26.40 -5.82 -12.45
C ASP A 78 -26.24 -5.11 -13.80
N ASN A 79 -27.06 -4.09 -14.06
CA ASN A 79 -26.92 -3.27 -15.24
C ASN A 79 -25.58 -2.51 -15.26
N GLN A 80 -25.12 -2.00 -14.11
CA GLN A 80 -23.82 -1.33 -14.00
C GLN A 80 -22.64 -2.29 -14.19
N LEU A 81 -22.72 -3.51 -13.65
CA LEU A 81 -21.67 -4.53 -13.79
C LEU A 81 -21.50 -5.01 -15.24
N GLY A 82 -22.52 -4.83 -16.08
CA GLY A 82 -22.46 -5.07 -17.53
C GLY A 82 -21.65 -4.04 -18.33
N ARG A 83 -21.27 -2.90 -17.73
CA ARG A 83 -20.44 -1.87 -18.40
C ARG A 83 -19.03 -2.40 -18.66
N ARG A 84 -18.58 -2.35 -19.92
CA ARG A 84 -17.26 -2.88 -20.33
C ARG A 84 -16.06 -2.13 -19.75
N ASN A 85 -16.20 -0.83 -19.51
CA ASN A 85 -15.09 0.05 -19.10
C ASN A 85 -15.15 0.43 -17.62
N LEU A 86 -15.67 -0.44 -16.76
CA LEU A 86 -15.75 -0.13 -15.33
C LEU A 86 -14.45 -0.52 -14.61
N PRO A 87 -13.82 0.38 -13.84
CA PRO A 87 -12.68 0.04 -13.01
C PRO A 87 -12.96 -1.15 -12.10
N ASP A 88 -11.99 -2.06 -12.00
CA ASP A 88 -12.18 -3.30 -11.23
C ASP A 88 -12.53 -3.05 -9.77
N PHE A 89 -12.04 -1.95 -9.18
CA PHE A 89 -12.37 -1.58 -7.81
C PHE A 89 -13.87 -1.29 -7.64
N ILE A 90 -14.48 -0.55 -8.59
CA ILE A 90 -15.92 -0.30 -8.61
C ILE A 90 -16.69 -1.60 -8.80
N ARG A 91 -16.22 -2.50 -9.67
CA ARG A 91 -16.87 -3.81 -9.88
C ARG A 91 -16.93 -4.62 -8.57
N ILE A 92 -15.87 -4.58 -7.77
CA ILE A 92 -15.85 -5.22 -6.43
C ILE A 92 -16.81 -4.50 -5.47
N GLU A 93 -16.78 -3.17 -5.43
CA GLU A 93 -17.64 -2.34 -4.55
C GLU A 93 -19.14 -2.60 -4.80
N LEU A 94 -19.54 -2.58 -6.07
CA LEU A 94 -20.90 -2.86 -6.51
C LEU A 94 -21.32 -4.28 -6.16
N TYR A 95 -20.46 -5.28 -6.43
CA TYR A 95 -20.78 -6.67 -6.13
C TYR A 95 -20.96 -6.90 -4.61
N GLU A 96 -20.09 -6.34 -3.76
CA GLU A 96 -20.25 -6.44 -2.29
C GLU A 96 -21.49 -5.70 -1.78
N THR A 97 -21.90 -4.63 -2.45
CA THR A 97 -23.16 -3.94 -2.17
C THR A 97 -24.37 -4.80 -2.56
N LYS A 98 -24.36 -5.39 -3.76
CA LYS A 98 -25.39 -6.33 -4.22
C LYS A 98 -25.55 -7.50 -3.26
N ARG A 99 -24.43 -8.10 -2.83
CA ARG A 99 -24.45 -9.22 -1.89
C ARG A 99 -25.11 -8.87 -0.55
N ARG A 100 -24.88 -7.66 -0.04
CA ARG A 100 -25.55 -7.16 1.18
C ARG A 100 -27.06 -7.03 0.98
N ILE A 101 -27.49 -6.50 -0.17
CA ILE A 101 -28.91 -6.37 -0.54
C ILE A 101 -29.58 -7.74 -0.71
N LEU A 102 -28.96 -8.67 -1.44
CA LEU A 102 -29.50 -10.02 -1.62
C LEU A 102 -29.63 -10.76 -0.28
N LYS A 103 -28.69 -10.55 0.64
CA LYS A 103 -28.78 -11.10 2.00
C LYS A 103 -29.96 -10.50 2.77
N SER A 104 -30.23 -9.20 2.66
CA SER A 104 -31.39 -8.59 3.34
C SER A 104 -32.72 -9.08 2.77
N ILE A 105 -32.83 -9.24 1.44
CA ILE A 105 -34.00 -9.86 0.80
C ILE A 105 -34.22 -11.28 1.33
N GLY A 106 -33.16 -12.09 1.39
CA GLY A 106 -33.23 -13.47 1.89
C GLY A 106 -33.69 -13.56 3.35
N VAL A 107 -33.19 -12.68 4.22
CA VAL A 107 -33.63 -12.60 5.62
C VAL A 107 -35.11 -12.19 5.71
N GLY A 108 -35.55 -11.19 4.94
CA GLY A 108 -36.94 -10.74 4.91
C GLY A 108 -37.92 -11.85 4.50
N LYS A 109 -37.58 -12.61 3.45
CA LYS A 109 -38.40 -13.75 2.99
C LYS A 109 -38.49 -14.88 4.02
N ILE A 110 -37.44 -15.12 4.82
CA ILE A 110 -37.47 -16.11 5.92
C ILE A 110 -38.36 -15.63 7.07
N SER A 111 -38.32 -14.34 7.44
CA SER A 111 -39.20 -13.80 8.47
C SER A 111 -40.67 -13.84 8.06
N GLU A 112 -41.01 -13.45 6.83
CA GLU A 112 -42.39 -13.49 6.31
C GLU A 112 -42.91 -14.92 6.15
N GLY A 113 -42.03 -15.87 5.76
CA GLY A 113 -42.37 -17.29 5.66
C GLY A 113 -42.62 -17.97 7.01
N ARG A 114 -42.02 -17.48 8.11
CA ARG A 114 -42.30 -17.98 9.47
C ARG A 114 -43.67 -17.55 10.01
N GLU A 115 -44.21 -16.44 9.52
CA GLU A 115 -45.56 -15.98 9.91
C GLU A 115 -46.69 -16.64 9.10
N ARG A 116 -46.36 -17.33 7.99
CA ARG A 116 -47.35 -17.98 7.11
C ARG A 116 -47.13 -19.49 6.98
N LYS A 117 -47.66 -20.23 7.97
CA LYS A 117 -48.38 -21.53 7.89
C LYS A 117 -47.89 -22.70 8.76
N ASP A 118 -48.88 -23.28 9.42
CA ASP A 118 -48.97 -24.47 10.27
C ASP A 118 -49.39 -25.72 9.46
N ASP A 119 -48.87 -25.88 8.24
CA ASP A 119 -49.05 -27.13 7.49
C ASP A 119 -47.68 -27.63 7.02
N GLY A 120 -47.34 -28.85 7.48
CA GLY A 120 -46.00 -29.41 7.46
C GLY A 120 -45.48 -29.85 6.09
N THR A 121 -45.68 -29.06 5.03
CA THR A 121 -45.13 -29.34 3.70
C THR A 121 -44.23 -28.21 3.21
N PHE A 122 -43.04 -28.13 3.79
CA PHE A 122 -41.98 -27.24 3.32
C PHE A 122 -41.37 -27.79 2.02
N LYS A 123 -41.54 -27.06 0.91
CA LYS A 123 -40.66 -27.15 -0.27
C LYS A 123 -40.10 -25.76 -0.57
N PRO A 124 -38.88 -25.43 -0.13
CA PRO A 124 -38.21 -24.25 -0.61
C PRO A 124 -37.62 -24.57 -1.97
N ASN A 125 -38.10 -23.92 -3.02
CA ASN A 125 -37.39 -23.89 -4.28
C ASN A 125 -36.79 -22.49 -4.44
N LEU A 126 -35.65 -22.29 -3.79
CA LEU A 126 -34.78 -21.11 -3.95
C LEU A 126 -33.34 -21.63 -3.97
N SER A 127 -32.88 -22.03 -5.15
CA SER A 127 -31.50 -22.45 -5.41
C SER A 127 -30.57 -21.23 -5.39
N PHE A 128 -30.28 -20.73 -4.19
CA PHE A 128 -28.99 -20.15 -3.89
C PHE A 128 -28.54 -20.76 -2.56
N ASN A 129 -27.65 -21.75 -2.68
CA ASN A 129 -26.93 -22.47 -1.63
C ASN A 129 -27.64 -23.67 -1.01
N ASP A 130 -27.35 -24.85 -1.58
CA ASP A 130 -26.99 -25.99 -0.76
C ASP A 130 -25.98 -26.86 -1.51
N LYS A 131 -24.70 -26.50 -1.37
CA LYS A 131 -23.59 -27.43 -1.10
C LYS A 131 -22.26 -26.68 -1.03
N ASP A 132 -21.56 -27.00 0.05
CA ASP A 132 -20.19 -26.64 0.45
C ASP A 132 -19.99 -25.23 1.00
N GLY A 133 -19.23 -25.17 2.10
CA GLY A 133 -18.60 -23.96 2.63
C GLY A 133 -17.54 -23.40 1.67
N HIS A 134 -17.96 -23.09 0.44
CA HIS A 134 -17.12 -22.54 -0.62
C HIS A 134 -16.80 -21.09 -0.30
N ASN A 135 -15.51 -20.83 -0.16
CA ASN A 135 -14.89 -19.54 0.04
C ASN A 135 -15.56 -18.46 -0.84
N THR A 136 -16.36 -17.56 -0.24
CA THR A 136 -17.13 -16.51 -0.95
C THR A 136 -16.27 -15.70 -1.92
N ARG A 137 -14.97 -15.55 -1.62
CA ARG A 137 -14.01 -14.87 -2.48
C ARG A 137 -13.84 -15.55 -3.85
N ARG A 138 -13.95 -16.88 -3.94
CA ARG A 138 -13.90 -17.62 -5.21
C ARG A 138 -15.09 -17.34 -6.10
N GLN A 139 -16.28 -17.25 -5.52
CA GLN A 139 -17.50 -16.95 -6.28
C GLN A 139 -17.42 -15.55 -6.88
N ILE A 140 -17.06 -14.55 -6.06
CA ILE A 140 -16.87 -13.17 -6.52
C ILE A 140 -15.82 -13.10 -7.64
N ALA A 141 -14.70 -13.80 -7.46
CA ALA A 141 -13.63 -13.87 -8.44
C ALA A 141 -14.12 -14.46 -9.78
N SER A 142 -14.90 -15.54 -9.74
CA SER A 142 -15.51 -16.16 -10.91
C SER A 142 -16.47 -15.21 -11.62
N ASP A 143 -17.42 -14.64 -10.89
CA ASP A 143 -18.47 -13.77 -11.47
C ASP A 143 -17.91 -12.50 -12.10
N LEU A 144 -16.83 -11.96 -11.52
CA LEU A 144 -16.18 -10.76 -12.03
C LEU A 144 -15.04 -11.04 -13.03
N GLY A 145 -14.68 -12.31 -13.27
CA GLY A 145 -13.57 -12.69 -14.14
C GLY A 145 -12.21 -12.22 -13.61
N MET A 146 -12.02 -12.23 -12.29
CA MET A 146 -10.81 -11.77 -11.60
C MET A 146 -10.13 -12.89 -10.83
N SER A 147 -8.86 -12.71 -10.45
CA SER A 147 -8.20 -13.64 -9.53
C SER A 147 -8.73 -13.47 -8.10
N THR A 148 -8.74 -14.56 -7.34
CA THR A 148 -9.11 -14.54 -5.91
C THR A 148 -8.23 -13.59 -5.09
N GLY A 149 -6.96 -13.48 -5.45
CA GLY A 149 -6.02 -12.53 -4.85
C GLY A 149 -6.44 -11.07 -5.10
N LYS A 150 -6.80 -10.72 -6.33
CA LYS A 150 -7.25 -9.37 -6.70
C LYS A 150 -8.55 -8.97 -5.98
N VAL A 151 -9.50 -9.89 -5.90
CA VAL A 151 -10.72 -9.69 -5.10
C VAL A 151 -10.39 -9.51 -3.62
N GLY A 152 -9.50 -10.34 -3.07
CA GLY A 152 -9.06 -10.23 -1.68
C GLY A 152 -8.41 -8.87 -1.36
N MET A 153 -7.54 -8.38 -2.24
CA MET A 153 -6.94 -7.05 -2.11
C MET A 153 -7.98 -5.94 -2.17
N GLY A 154 -8.91 -6.00 -3.13
CA GLY A 154 -9.99 -5.02 -3.25
C GLY A 154 -10.91 -4.99 -2.02
N GLN A 155 -11.23 -6.15 -1.44
CA GLN A 155 -12.02 -6.24 -0.20
C GLN A 155 -11.31 -5.57 0.99
N VAL A 156 -9.99 -5.73 1.11
CA VAL A 156 -9.21 -5.05 2.15
C VAL A 156 -9.23 -3.54 1.92
N LEU A 157 -9.01 -3.08 0.68
CA LEU A 157 -9.04 -1.66 0.33
C LEU A 157 -10.39 -1.01 0.61
N LEU A 158 -11.51 -1.67 0.30
CA LEU A 158 -12.85 -1.17 0.62
C LEU A 158 -13.04 -0.88 2.11
N LYS A 159 -12.47 -1.74 2.96
CA LYS A 159 -12.62 -1.66 4.41
C LYS A 159 -11.62 -0.72 5.07
N GLU A 160 -10.37 -0.72 4.60
CA GLU A 160 -9.23 -0.16 5.35
C GLU A 160 -8.55 1.02 4.64
N ALA A 161 -8.75 1.23 3.34
CA ALA A 161 -8.09 2.33 2.63
C ALA A 161 -8.68 3.71 3.03
N PRO A 162 -7.86 4.78 3.05
CA PRO A 162 -8.34 6.16 3.08
C PRO A 162 -9.25 6.47 1.87
N GLU A 163 -10.19 7.40 2.03
CA GLU A 163 -11.13 7.74 0.95
C GLU A 163 -10.44 8.36 -0.26
N GLU A 164 -9.31 9.05 -0.06
CA GLU A 164 -8.48 9.58 -1.13
C GLU A 164 -7.99 8.46 -2.06
N ILE A 165 -7.50 7.35 -1.49
CA ILE A 165 -7.05 6.17 -2.26
C ILE A 165 -8.24 5.50 -2.95
N LYS A 166 -9.39 5.38 -2.27
CA LYS A 166 -10.59 4.82 -2.90
C LYS A 166 -11.06 5.66 -4.08
N GLN A 167 -10.94 6.99 -4.00
CA GLN A 167 -11.30 7.88 -5.09
C GLN A 167 -10.39 7.67 -6.31
N GLU A 168 -9.08 7.59 -6.12
CA GLU A 168 -8.13 7.28 -7.21
C GLU A 168 -8.40 5.90 -7.86
N LEU A 169 -8.80 4.91 -7.04
CA LEU A 169 -9.20 3.58 -7.52
C LEU A 169 -10.51 3.62 -8.32
N ARG A 170 -11.50 4.40 -7.86
CA ARG A 170 -12.79 4.60 -8.58
C ARG A 170 -12.59 5.34 -9.90
N GLU A 171 -11.65 6.28 -9.95
CA GLU A 171 -11.28 7.00 -11.18
C GLU A 171 -10.40 6.17 -12.13
N GLY A 172 -9.95 4.99 -11.70
CA GLY A 172 -9.03 4.15 -12.48
C GLY A 172 -7.61 4.70 -12.59
N LYS A 173 -7.28 5.78 -11.83
CA LYS A 173 -5.94 6.39 -11.79
C LYS A 173 -4.93 5.53 -11.03
N LYS A 174 -5.41 4.73 -10.06
CA LYS A 174 -4.59 3.80 -9.28
C LYS A 174 -5.09 2.36 -9.45
N SER A 175 -4.16 1.40 -9.49
CA SER A 175 -4.51 -0.03 -9.57
C SER A 175 -4.74 -0.63 -8.18
N ILE A 176 -5.62 -1.64 -8.09
CA ILE A 176 -5.87 -2.39 -6.84
C ILE A 176 -4.58 -2.89 -6.21
N THR A 177 -3.65 -3.44 -7.00
CA THR A 177 -2.40 -4.00 -6.47
C THR A 177 -1.50 -2.90 -5.89
N SER A 178 -1.36 -1.76 -6.58
CA SER A 178 -0.55 -0.64 -6.11
C SER A 178 -1.12 -0.02 -4.85
N ALA A 179 -2.44 0.25 -4.82
CA ALA A 179 -3.11 0.76 -3.62
C ALA A 179 -2.99 -0.22 -2.44
N TYR A 180 -3.15 -1.54 -2.70
CA TYR A 180 -3.02 -2.54 -1.67
C TYR A 180 -1.61 -2.60 -1.09
N GLN A 181 -0.58 -2.50 -1.94
CA GLN A 181 0.80 -2.40 -1.49
C GLN A 181 1.00 -1.15 -0.63
N GLU A 182 0.47 0.00 -1.05
CA GLU A 182 0.56 1.27 -0.31
C GLU A 182 -0.14 1.24 1.06
N ILE A 183 -1.21 0.47 1.26
CA ILE A 183 -1.84 0.36 2.59
C ILE A 183 -1.21 -0.71 3.49
N LYS A 184 -0.68 -1.80 2.89
CA LYS A 184 -0.07 -2.94 3.63
C LYS A 184 1.39 -2.69 3.97
N HIS A 185 2.07 -2.09 3.02
CA HIS A 185 3.31 -1.40 3.20
C HIS A 185 2.90 0.06 3.03
N PRO A 186 2.40 0.75 4.10
CA PRO A 186 2.45 2.21 4.10
C PRO A 186 3.78 2.51 3.48
N HIS A 187 3.76 3.13 2.29
CA HIS A 187 5.00 3.62 1.74
C HIS A 187 5.63 4.31 2.93
N VAL A 188 6.92 4.11 3.09
CA VAL A 188 7.72 4.94 3.96
C VAL A 188 7.72 6.36 3.32
N SER A 189 6.54 6.96 3.21
CA SER A 189 6.11 8.23 2.61
C SER A 189 5.23 8.97 3.61
N ASN A 190 5.37 8.64 4.90
CA ASN A 190 5.41 9.62 5.97
C ASN A 190 6.81 9.68 6.59
N ASN A 191 7.85 9.33 5.82
CA ASN A 191 9.16 9.95 6.03
C ASN A 191 9.11 11.31 5.33
N SER A 192 9.45 12.36 6.07
CA SER A 192 9.50 13.78 5.72
C SER A 192 10.40 14.13 4.52
N GLY A 193 10.65 13.22 3.57
CA GLY A 193 11.72 13.38 2.58
C GLY A 193 13.12 13.34 3.19
N GLU A 194 13.24 13.25 4.52
CA GLU A 194 14.48 13.08 5.24
C GLU A 194 14.79 11.58 5.32
N ASN A 195 15.68 11.13 4.44
CA ASN A 195 16.33 9.81 4.53
C ASN A 195 17.48 9.81 5.55
N GLU A 196 17.57 10.83 6.41
CA GLU A 196 18.66 11.01 7.35
C GLU A 196 18.31 10.32 8.68
N TRP A 197 18.84 9.10 8.83
CA TRP A 197 18.75 8.34 10.08
C TRP A 197 19.89 8.75 10.99
N TYR A 198 19.71 9.75 11.85
CA TYR A 198 20.79 10.21 12.71
C TYR A 198 21.09 9.19 13.82
N THR A 199 22.37 8.85 13.95
CA THR A 199 22.84 7.88 14.96
C THR A 199 22.78 8.51 16.36
N PRO A 200 22.19 7.84 17.36
CA PRO A 200 22.28 8.29 18.75
C PRO A 200 23.73 8.46 19.23
N GLU A 201 23.99 9.54 19.97
CA GLU A 201 25.35 9.97 20.36
C GLU A 201 26.17 8.87 21.05
N GLN A 202 25.54 8.02 21.87
CA GLN A 202 26.21 6.92 22.56
C GLN A 202 26.98 5.98 21.61
N TYR A 203 26.46 5.71 20.41
CA TYR A 203 27.14 4.81 19.46
C TYR A 203 28.32 5.49 18.78
N ILE A 204 28.21 6.80 18.53
CA ILE A 204 29.31 7.58 17.97
C ILE A 204 30.44 7.73 19.00
N GLU A 205 30.11 7.97 20.27
CA GLU A 205 31.08 7.97 21.37
C GLU A 205 31.78 6.62 21.51
N SER A 206 31.02 5.51 21.45
CA SER A 206 31.61 4.17 21.43
C SER A 206 32.51 3.94 20.21
N ALA A 207 32.12 4.44 19.03
CA ALA A 207 32.96 4.37 17.84
C ALA A 207 34.29 5.11 18.02
N ARG A 208 34.27 6.31 18.63
CA ARG A 208 35.49 7.05 19.01
C ARG A 208 36.32 6.32 20.06
N ARG A 209 35.70 5.68 21.06
CA ARG A 209 36.45 4.87 22.05
C ARG A 209 37.19 3.70 21.40
N VAL A 210 36.61 3.09 20.37
CA VAL A 210 37.22 1.96 19.65
C VAL A 210 38.27 2.41 18.64
N MET A 211 37.96 3.42 17.83
CA MET A 211 38.81 3.81 16.69
C MET A 211 39.76 4.97 17.01
N GLY A 212 39.53 5.68 18.12
CA GLY A 212 40.24 6.92 18.50
C GLY A 212 39.57 8.15 17.90
N THR A 213 39.61 8.27 16.58
CA THR A 213 38.97 9.35 15.81
C THR A 213 37.99 8.78 14.79
N ILE A 214 37.19 9.66 14.18
CA ILE A 214 36.48 9.38 12.95
C ILE A 214 37.06 10.33 11.93
N ASP A 215 37.74 9.80 10.91
CA ASP A 215 38.44 10.61 9.92
C ASP A 215 37.55 10.82 8.68
N THR A 216 36.77 9.80 8.30
CA THR A 216 35.85 9.86 7.17
C THR A 216 34.44 9.35 7.54
N ASP A 217 33.41 10.14 7.22
CA ASP A 217 32.02 9.70 7.16
C ASP A 217 31.45 9.87 5.74
N PRO A 218 31.37 8.78 4.94
CA PRO A 218 31.06 8.89 3.54
C PRO A 218 29.57 9.01 3.21
N ALA A 219 28.70 8.95 4.21
CA ALA A 219 27.26 9.02 4.04
C ALA A 219 26.61 9.88 5.12
N SER A 220 26.93 11.17 5.10
CA SER A 220 26.60 12.10 6.18
C SER A 220 25.74 13.27 5.72
N SER A 221 25.56 14.23 6.61
CA SER A 221 25.03 15.56 6.34
C SER A 221 25.67 16.57 7.29
N GLU A 222 25.49 17.86 6.99
CA GLU A 222 25.97 18.94 7.86
C GLU A 222 25.45 18.80 9.29
N ILE A 223 24.21 18.35 9.46
CA ILE A 223 23.57 18.17 10.76
C ILE A 223 24.13 16.92 11.44
N ALA A 224 24.22 15.79 10.74
CA ALA A 224 24.78 14.56 11.29
C ALA A 224 26.23 14.78 11.79
N ASN A 225 27.03 15.52 11.02
CA ASN A 225 28.43 15.72 11.34
C ASN A 225 28.67 16.63 12.56
N GLN A 226 27.67 17.38 13.04
CA GLN A 226 27.77 18.09 14.33
C GLN A 226 28.04 17.13 15.51
N HIS A 227 27.53 15.90 15.42
CA HIS A 227 27.71 14.86 16.41
C HIS A 227 28.79 13.85 16.03
N ILE A 228 28.83 13.47 14.74
CA ILE A 228 29.80 12.49 14.23
C ILE A 228 31.22 13.06 14.29
N LYS A 229 31.40 14.36 13.99
CA LYS A 229 32.68 15.07 14.05
C LYS A 229 33.77 14.34 13.27
N ALA A 230 33.40 13.85 12.08
CA ALA A 230 34.36 13.35 11.12
C ALA A 230 35.16 14.53 10.54
N ASP A 231 36.46 14.34 10.35
CA ASP A 231 37.32 15.34 9.71
C ASP A 231 36.89 15.61 8.25
N ILE A 232 36.50 14.55 7.55
CA ILE A 232 35.96 14.58 6.19
C ILE A 232 34.61 13.89 6.19
N PHE A 233 33.59 14.54 5.65
CA PHE A 233 32.29 13.92 5.44
C PHE A 233 31.72 14.29 4.08
N TYR A 234 30.86 13.42 3.54
CA TYR A 234 30.21 13.65 2.26
C TYR A 234 28.69 13.65 2.42
N THR A 235 28.06 14.71 1.90
CA THR A 235 26.61 14.82 1.81
C THR A 235 26.07 14.14 0.56
N LYS A 236 24.74 14.10 0.46
CA LYS A 236 24.02 13.66 -0.75
C LYS A 236 24.52 14.37 -2.02
N GLU A 237 24.86 15.66 -1.91
CA GLU A 237 25.31 16.50 -3.03
C GLU A 237 26.76 16.20 -3.43
N THR A 238 27.63 15.92 -2.45
CA THR A 238 29.06 15.66 -2.70
C THR A 238 29.40 14.19 -2.96
N ASN A 239 28.43 13.30 -2.74
CA ASN A 239 28.44 11.87 -3.07
C ASN A 239 29.69 11.11 -2.60
N GLY A 240 29.69 10.59 -1.37
CA GLY A 240 30.85 9.85 -0.85
C GLY A 240 31.18 8.53 -1.57
N LEU A 241 30.30 8.01 -2.43
CA LEU A 241 30.61 6.82 -3.23
C LEU A 241 31.74 7.08 -4.25
N ASP A 242 31.86 8.30 -4.76
CA ASP A 242 32.87 8.66 -5.77
C ASP A 242 34.19 9.23 -5.18
N LYS A 243 34.34 9.20 -3.86
CA LYS A 243 35.48 9.74 -3.10
C LYS A 243 36.31 8.66 -2.47
N ASP A 244 37.58 8.91 -2.22
CA ASP A 244 38.42 8.00 -1.44
C ASP A 244 38.05 8.05 0.05
N TRP A 245 38.11 6.90 0.73
CA TRP A 245 37.81 6.80 2.16
C TRP A 245 39.09 6.53 2.93
N HIS A 246 39.51 7.46 3.78
CA HIS A 246 40.80 7.38 4.48
C HIS A 246 40.64 7.25 6.00
N GLY A 247 41.63 6.64 6.63
CA GLY A 247 41.73 6.58 8.10
C GLY A 247 40.62 5.73 8.75
N ASN A 248 40.05 6.26 9.83
CA ASN A 248 38.99 5.65 10.62
C ASN A 248 37.61 6.01 10.04
N VAL A 249 36.91 5.02 9.46
CA VAL A 249 35.62 5.24 8.79
C VAL A 249 34.45 4.95 9.73
N TRP A 250 33.55 5.91 9.89
CA TRP A 250 32.20 5.66 10.40
C TRP A 250 31.23 5.64 9.23
N LEU A 251 30.34 4.65 9.15
CA LEU A 251 29.35 4.60 8.08
C LEU A 251 27.97 4.19 8.61
N ASN A 252 27.00 5.08 8.47
CA ASN A 252 25.58 4.80 8.63
C ASN A 252 24.85 5.22 7.34
N PRO A 253 24.79 4.35 6.32
CA PRO A 253 24.38 4.75 4.98
C PRO A 253 22.86 4.91 4.87
N PRO A 254 22.34 5.54 3.80
CA PRO A 254 20.91 5.47 3.48
C PRO A 254 20.46 4.01 3.30
N TYR A 255 19.43 3.60 4.04
CA TYR A 255 18.97 2.21 4.12
C TYR A 255 18.12 1.78 2.92
N ALA A 256 17.68 2.74 2.10
CA ALA A 256 16.88 2.48 0.91
C ALA A 256 17.74 1.96 -0.25
N GLN A 257 17.17 1.07 -1.05
CA GLN A 257 17.77 0.67 -2.33
C GLN A 257 17.72 1.87 -3.32
N PRO A 258 18.74 2.06 -4.17
CA PRO A 258 19.93 1.20 -4.33
C PRO A 258 21.10 1.53 -3.38
N LEU A 259 21.01 2.61 -2.60
CA LEU A 259 22.14 3.20 -1.87
C LEU A 259 22.74 2.27 -0.82
N ILE A 260 21.92 1.54 -0.04
CA ILE A 260 22.44 0.59 0.95
C ILE A 260 23.37 -0.46 0.32
N ARG A 261 23.02 -0.94 -0.87
CA ARG A 261 23.83 -1.90 -1.61
C ARG A 261 25.12 -1.25 -2.10
N GLN A 262 25.04 -0.06 -2.69
CA GLN A 262 26.20 0.65 -3.23
C GLN A 262 27.22 1.00 -2.15
N PHE A 263 26.77 1.48 -0.98
CA PHE A 263 27.67 1.76 0.14
C PHE A 263 28.28 0.48 0.73
N ALA A 264 27.52 -0.61 0.81
CA ALA A 264 28.06 -1.89 1.27
C ALA A 264 29.10 -2.47 0.29
N GLU A 265 28.87 -2.36 -1.02
CA GLU A 265 29.86 -2.71 -2.05
C GLU A 265 31.11 -1.82 -1.91
N ALA A 266 30.95 -0.50 -1.68
CA ALA A 266 32.06 0.42 -1.47
C ALA A 266 32.90 0.11 -0.22
N VAL A 267 32.30 -0.34 0.89
CA VAL A 267 33.04 -0.81 2.09
C VAL A 267 34.01 -1.93 1.72
N ILE A 268 33.60 -2.83 0.83
CA ILE A 268 34.41 -3.98 0.40
C ILE A 268 35.45 -3.56 -0.63
N GLU A 269 35.05 -2.84 -1.66
CA GLU A 269 35.92 -2.41 -2.77
C GLU A 269 37.03 -1.47 -2.30
N LYS A 270 36.73 -0.60 -1.33
CA LYS A 270 37.68 0.39 -0.79
C LYS A 270 38.45 -0.11 0.43
N ARG A 271 38.46 -1.42 0.70
CA ARG A 271 39.08 -2.01 1.90
C ARG A 271 40.52 -1.55 2.14
N GLU A 272 41.30 -1.37 1.08
CA GLU A 272 42.70 -0.95 1.15
C GLU A 272 42.88 0.57 1.33
N GLN A 273 41.82 1.37 1.24
CA GLN A 273 41.90 2.84 1.35
C GLN A 273 41.81 3.34 2.79
N TYR A 274 41.13 2.59 3.66
CA TYR A 274 40.88 2.95 5.06
C TYR A 274 41.62 2.01 6.03
N GLN A 275 41.92 2.52 7.23
CA GLN A 275 42.62 1.78 8.28
C GLN A 275 41.68 0.82 9.01
N GLN A 276 40.49 1.30 9.37
CA GLN A 276 39.44 0.56 10.03
C GLN A 276 38.08 1.20 9.76
N ALA A 277 37.00 0.44 9.95
CA ALA A 277 35.65 0.93 9.77
C ALA A 277 34.69 0.35 10.81
N ILE A 278 33.74 1.17 11.27
CA ILE A 278 32.51 0.73 11.93
C ILE A 278 31.33 1.07 11.02
N VAL A 279 30.59 0.05 10.60
CA VAL A 279 29.44 0.16 9.71
C VAL A 279 28.16 -0.22 10.45
N LEU A 280 27.17 0.68 10.46
CA LEU A 280 25.85 0.48 11.04
C LEU A 280 24.81 0.29 9.94
N VAL A 281 24.16 -0.87 9.91
CA VAL A 281 23.14 -1.23 8.92
C VAL A 281 22.04 -2.10 9.54
N ASN A 282 20.96 -2.34 8.79
CA ASN A 282 19.94 -3.30 9.21
C ASN A 282 20.49 -4.73 9.17
N ASN A 283 20.02 -5.58 10.07
CA ASN A 283 20.43 -6.99 10.17
C ASN A 283 19.79 -7.90 9.10
N ALA A 284 19.88 -7.51 7.83
CA ALA A 284 19.34 -8.24 6.68
C ALA A 284 20.23 -9.44 6.29
N THR A 285 20.35 -10.40 7.19
CA THR A 285 21.32 -11.51 7.16
C THR A 285 21.28 -12.35 5.88
N GLU A 286 20.16 -12.38 5.18
CA GLU A 286 19.97 -13.11 3.93
C GLU A 286 20.51 -12.39 2.69
N THR A 287 20.81 -11.09 2.80
CA THR A 287 21.17 -10.27 1.65
C THR A 287 22.63 -10.44 1.24
N VAL A 288 22.90 -10.38 -0.07
CA VAL A 288 24.26 -10.49 -0.63
C VAL A 288 25.18 -9.40 -0.08
N TRP A 289 24.68 -8.17 0.08
CA TRP A 289 25.49 -7.04 0.55
C TRP A 289 25.91 -7.21 2.02
N LEU A 290 25.03 -7.69 2.90
CA LEU A 290 25.40 -7.91 4.30
C LEU A 290 26.35 -9.11 4.42
N GLN A 291 26.07 -10.19 3.69
CA GLN A 291 26.96 -11.36 3.62
C GLN A 291 28.37 -10.97 3.16
N GLY A 292 28.49 -10.13 2.13
CA GLY A 292 29.77 -9.61 1.65
C GLY A 292 30.53 -8.82 2.71
N MET A 293 29.87 -7.88 3.41
CA MET A 293 30.54 -7.13 4.48
C MET A 293 30.92 -8.02 5.67
N MET A 294 30.07 -8.97 6.06
CA MET A 294 30.37 -9.93 7.13
C MET A 294 31.61 -10.78 6.82
N GLN A 295 31.87 -11.11 5.54
CA GLN A 295 33.05 -11.87 5.15
C GLN A 295 34.36 -11.14 5.42
N ILE A 296 34.37 -9.80 5.38
CA ILE A 296 35.57 -8.99 5.62
C ILE A 296 35.62 -8.38 7.03
N SER A 297 34.53 -8.50 7.79
CA SER A 297 34.45 -7.98 9.15
C SER A 297 35.16 -8.89 10.15
N ASP A 298 35.87 -8.28 11.09
CA ASP A 298 36.60 -8.98 12.15
C ASP A 298 35.70 -9.24 13.37
N VAL A 299 34.76 -8.33 13.63
CA VAL A 299 33.72 -8.50 14.66
C VAL A 299 32.38 -7.98 14.14
N VAL A 300 31.31 -8.68 14.47
CA VAL A 300 29.93 -8.26 14.21
C VAL A 300 29.18 -8.18 15.55
N CYS A 301 28.56 -7.05 15.87
CA CYS A 301 27.73 -6.89 17.05
C CYS A 301 26.25 -6.86 16.67
N PHE A 302 25.52 -7.91 17.05
CA PHE A 302 24.06 -7.95 16.93
C PHE A 302 23.43 -7.26 18.14
N VAL A 303 22.86 -6.08 17.90
CA VAL A 303 22.32 -5.21 18.96
C VAL A 303 21.09 -5.84 19.61
N LYS A 304 21.00 -5.74 20.93
CA LYS A 304 19.83 -6.15 21.71
C LYS A 304 18.76 -5.07 21.60
N GLY A 305 17.69 -5.38 20.87
CA GLY A 305 16.59 -4.45 20.63
C GLY A 305 16.80 -3.62 19.36
N ARG A 306 15.94 -2.62 19.14
CA ARG A 306 15.97 -1.78 17.95
C ARG A 306 16.57 -0.42 18.30
N ILE A 307 17.52 0.05 17.50
CA ILE A 307 18.12 1.38 17.68
C ILE A 307 17.07 2.43 17.34
N LYS A 308 16.67 3.24 18.32
CA LYS A 308 15.84 4.42 18.08
C LYS A 308 16.73 5.52 17.50
N PHE A 309 16.77 5.64 16.18
CA PHE A 309 17.41 6.76 15.51
C PHE A 309 16.75 8.07 15.93
N ILE A 310 17.50 9.17 15.87
CA ILE A 310 17.00 10.50 16.24
C ILE A 310 16.63 11.29 14.98
N ASP A 311 15.76 12.29 15.11
CA ASP A 311 15.49 13.29 14.08
C ASP A 311 16.47 14.48 14.16
N MET A 312 16.26 15.51 13.33
CA MET A 312 17.08 16.74 13.33
C MET A 312 17.06 17.51 14.66
N LYS A 313 16.09 17.25 15.55
CA LYS A 313 15.99 17.87 16.87
C LYS A 313 16.66 17.03 17.96
N GLY A 314 17.16 15.85 17.61
CA GLY A 314 17.70 14.89 18.55
C GLY A 314 16.64 14.04 19.26
N ASP A 315 15.37 14.15 18.85
CA ASP A 315 14.28 13.38 19.44
C ASP A 315 14.19 12.00 18.78
N PRO A 316 13.88 10.91 19.54
CA PRO A 316 13.70 9.60 18.95
C PRO A 316 12.63 9.60 17.85
N SER A 317 13.02 9.22 16.63
CA SER A 317 12.17 9.22 15.46
C SER A 317 11.75 7.82 15.04
N GLY A 318 10.45 7.65 14.82
CA GLY A 318 9.85 6.42 14.33
C GLY A 318 9.96 5.22 15.27
N SER A 319 9.62 4.06 14.73
CA SER A 319 9.82 2.75 15.37
C SER A 319 10.44 1.84 14.32
N PRO A 320 11.77 1.63 14.33
CA PRO A 320 12.44 0.82 13.31
C PRO A 320 11.76 -0.53 13.22
N LEU A 321 11.51 -1.03 12.01
CA LEU A 321 10.85 -2.34 11.81
C LEU A 321 11.84 -3.50 11.81
N GLN A 322 13.11 -3.21 11.53
CA GLN A 322 14.21 -4.16 11.45
C GLN A 322 15.18 -3.98 12.62
N GLY A 323 15.94 -5.03 12.93
CA GLY A 323 17.06 -4.93 13.88
C GLY A 323 18.29 -4.32 13.20
N GLN A 324 19.26 -3.92 14.00
CA GLN A 324 20.50 -3.31 13.53
C GLN A 324 21.70 -4.17 13.89
N VAL A 325 22.76 -4.01 13.10
CA VAL A 325 24.04 -4.68 13.30
C VAL A 325 25.17 -3.69 13.10
N PHE A 326 26.16 -3.74 13.99
CA PHE A 326 27.43 -3.05 13.79
C PHE A 326 28.45 -4.05 13.25
N LEU A 327 29.11 -3.71 12.16
CA LEU A 327 30.23 -4.45 11.61
C LEU A 327 31.51 -3.67 11.86
N TYR A 328 32.50 -4.32 12.45
CA TYR A 328 33.83 -3.76 12.66
C TYR A 328 34.85 -4.47 11.77
N ILE A 329 35.62 -3.66 11.07
CA ILE A 329 36.72 -4.07 10.19
C ILE A 329 37.97 -3.37 10.70
N GLY A 330 38.93 -4.10 11.26
CA GLY A 330 40.12 -3.50 11.86
C GLY A 330 40.77 -4.34 12.97
N ASN A 331 41.86 -3.82 13.52
CA ASN A 331 42.72 -4.55 14.46
C ASN A 331 42.35 -4.34 15.94
N ASN A 332 41.53 -3.35 16.29
CA ASN A 332 41.13 -3.05 17.67
C ASN A 332 39.97 -3.96 18.14
N ILE A 333 40.09 -5.26 17.86
CA ILE A 333 39.06 -6.28 18.13
C ILE A 333 38.67 -6.30 19.61
N SER A 334 39.66 -6.24 20.51
CA SER A 334 39.42 -6.29 21.95
C SER A 334 38.63 -5.07 22.43
N ASP A 335 38.98 -3.88 21.93
CA ASP A 335 38.31 -2.64 22.31
C ASP A 335 36.90 -2.60 21.75
N PHE A 336 36.69 -3.02 20.50
CA PHE A 336 35.35 -3.14 19.92
C PHE A 336 34.47 -4.10 20.72
N VAL A 337 34.97 -5.30 21.04
CA VAL A 337 34.19 -6.28 21.83
C VAL A 337 33.90 -5.75 23.23
N SER A 338 34.88 -5.13 23.89
CA SER A 338 34.70 -4.56 25.23
C SER A 338 33.65 -3.45 25.24
N GLU A 339 33.70 -2.55 24.27
CA GLU A 339 32.79 -1.40 24.19
C GLU A 339 31.39 -1.82 23.68
N PHE A 340 31.29 -2.58 22.60
CA PHE A 340 29.99 -2.85 21.95
C PHE A 340 29.19 -4.00 22.59
N ASN A 341 29.79 -4.84 23.45
CA ASN A 341 29.05 -5.86 24.21
C ASN A 341 27.97 -5.25 25.13
N GLN A 342 28.08 -3.96 25.50
CA GLN A 342 27.04 -3.28 26.26
C GLN A 342 25.74 -3.12 25.47
N TYR A 343 25.82 -3.14 24.13
CA TYR A 343 24.68 -2.95 23.22
C TYR A 343 24.10 -4.26 22.70
N GLY A 344 24.85 -5.36 22.73
CA GLY A 344 24.43 -6.60 22.10
C GLY A 344 25.47 -7.72 22.19
N GLN A 345 25.29 -8.76 21.36
CA GLN A 345 26.22 -9.88 21.31
C GLN A 345 27.25 -9.64 20.21
N CYS A 346 28.52 -9.50 20.59
CA CYS A 346 29.63 -9.50 19.65
C CYS A 346 30.02 -10.93 19.24
N LEU A 347 30.15 -11.17 17.94
CA LEU A 347 30.66 -12.38 17.32
C LEU A 347 31.94 -12.05 16.57
N LYS A 348 33.05 -12.65 17.00
CA LYS A 348 34.34 -12.52 16.34
C LYS A 348 34.48 -13.55 15.23
N ARG A 349 34.99 -13.15 14.06
CA ARG A 349 35.36 -14.08 13.00
C ARG A 349 36.55 -14.94 13.44
N ILE A 350 36.41 -16.25 13.37
CA ILE A 350 37.52 -17.19 13.55
C ILE A 350 38.14 -17.38 12.16
N SER A 351 39.33 -16.80 11.96
CA SER A 351 40.13 -16.94 10.74
C SER A 351 40.91 -18.25 10.74
#